data_AF-A0A662UT24-F1
#
_entry.id   AF-A0A662UT24-F1
#
_cell.length_a   1.000
_cell.length_b   1.000
_cell.length_c   1.000
_cell.angle_alpha   90.00
_cell.angle_beta   90.00
_cell.angle_gamma   90.00
#
_symmetry.space_group_name_H-M   'P 1'
#
loop_
_entity.id
_entity.type
_entity.pdbx_description
1 polymer ?
#
loop_
_entity_poly.entity_id
_entity_poly.type
_entity_poly.pdbx_seq_one_letter_code
_entity_poly.pdbx_strand_id
1 'polypeptide(L)' 'MGVKYKCGNCGKVFDEEEMKAYGRYYVRCPHCGYSIIYKVARSYRIVKAI' A
#
# COMPACT_ATOMS: atom_id res chain seq x y z
N MET A 1 6.37 0.93 -12.83
CA MET A 1 6.34 1.49 -11.45
C MET A 1 5.15 0.87 -10.73
N GLY A 2 5.41 -0.12 -9.87
CA GLY A 2 4.38 -0.82 -9.11
C GLY A 2 3.68 0.10 -8.11
N VAL A 3 2.44 -0.25 -7.76
CA VAL A 3 1.70 0.41 -6.69
C VAL A 3 2.26 -0.06 -5.35
N LYS A 4 2.77 0.88 -4.56
CA LYS A 4 3.21 0.61 -3.19
C LYS A 4 2.09 0.91 -2.19
N TYR A 5 2.03 0.12 -1.13
CA TYR A 5 1.09 0.25 -0.03
C TYR A 5 1.85 0.49 1.26
N LYS A 6 1.25 1.25 2.19
CA LYS A 6 1.82 1.57 3.51
C LYS A 6 0.85 1.20 4.61
N CYS A 7 1.31 0.48 5.62
CA CYS A 7 0.50 0.21 6.81
C CYS A 7 0.26 1.48 7.62
N GLY A 8 -0.98 1.68 8.09
CA GLY A 8 -1.32 2.81 8.97
C GLY A 8 -0.74 2.73 10.38
N ASN A 9 -0.42 1.53 10.86
CA ASN A 9 0.07 1.32 12.23
C ASN A 9 1.61 1.24 12.30
N CYS A 10 2.22 0.26 11.63
CA CYS A 10 3.68 0.08 11.68
C CYS A 10 4.46 0.89 10.64
N GLY A 11 3.77 1.53 9.68
CA GLY A 11 4.41 2.33 8.63
C GLY A 11 5.19 1.56 7.57
N LYS A 12 5.23 0.22 7.64
CA LYS A 12 5.92 -0.61 6.63
C LYS A 12 5.31 -0.38 5.24
N VAL A 13 6.19 -0.25 4.24
CA VAL A 13 5.83 -0.14 2.83
C VAL A 13 6.07 -1.48 2.15
N PHE A 14 5.09 -1.95 1.38
CA PHE A 14 5.12 -3.24 0.70
C PHE A 14 4.34 -3.18 -0.62
N ASP A 15 4.58 -4.16 -1.47
CA ASP A 15 3.95 -4.27 -2.80
C ASP A 15 2.64 -5.08 -2.75
N GLU A 16 1.88 -5.05 -3.85
CA GLU A 16 0.58 -5.74 -3.93
C GLU A 16 0.68 -7.26 -3.73
N GLU A 17 1.79 -7.86 -4.17
CA GLU A 17 2.03 -9.29 -4.05
C GLU A 17 2.24 -9.71 -2.59
N GLU A 18 3.01 -8.94 -1.83
CA GLU A 18 3.20 -9.15 -0.39
C GLU A 18 1.89 -8.96 0.40
N MET A 19 1.01 -8.07 -0.08
CA MET A 19 -0.30 -7.86 0.51
C MET A 19 -1.26 -9.04 0.28
N LYS A 20 -1.18 -9.71 -0.89
CA LYS A 20 -2.02 -10.87 -1.25
C LYS A 20 -1.57 -12.18 -0.61
N ALA A 21 -0.41 -12.21 0.05
CA ALA A 21 0.15 -13.40 0.68
C ALA A 21 -0.75 -14.01 1.78
N TYR A 22 -1.63 -13.23 2.41
CA TYR A 22 -2.52 -13.68 3.48
C TYR A 22 -3.91 -14.18 3.00
N GLY A 23 -4.04 -14.47 1.71
CA GLY A 23 -5.25 -15.03 1.10
C GLY A 23 -6.14 -13.97 0.45
N ARG A 24 -6.85 -14.38 -0.62
CA ARG A 24 -7.62 -13.52 -1.55
C ARG A 24 -8.63 -12.55 -0.90
N TYR A 25 -8.94 -12.68 0.40
CA TYR A 25 -10.01 -11.96 1.09
C TYR A 25 -9.56 -11.02 2.21
N TYR A 26 -8.30 -11.05 2.65
CA TYR A 26 -7.85 -10.26 3.80
C TYR A 26 -6.71 -9.31 3.46
N VAL A 27 -7.07 -8.05 3.29
CA VAL A 27 -6.12 -6.93 3.20
C VAL A 27 -5.53 -6.69 4.58
N ARG A 28 -4.35 -7.24 4.85
CA ARG A 28 -3.64 -7.06 6.14
C ARG A 28 -2.17 -6.73 5.91
N CYS A 29 -1.60 -5.96 6.82
CA CYS A 29 -0.18 -5.71 6.82
C CYS A 29 0.59 -7.00 7.15
N PRO A 30 1.56 -7.42 6.32
CA PRO A 30 2.30 -8.67 6.52
C PRO A 30 3.20 -8.66 7.77
N HIS A 31 3.41 -7.50 8.40
CA HIS A 31 4.33 -7.36 9.53
C HIS A 31 3.64 -7.23 10.89
N CYS A 32 2.44 -6.66 10.93
CA CYS A 32 1.73 -6.41 12.20
C CYS A 32 0.29 -6.91 12.20
N GLY A 33 -0.20 -7.47 11.08
CA GLY A 33 -1.57 -7.97 10.97
C GLY A 33 -2.66 -6.89 10.90
N TYR A 34 -2.28 -5.60 10.92
CA TYR A 34 -3.23 -4.49 10.89
C TYR A 34 -3.96 -4.39 9.54
N SER A 35 -5.27 -4.16 9.58
CA SER A 35 -6.15 -4.24 8.41
C SER A 35 -6.23 -2.95 7.59
N ILE A 36 -5.77 -1.81 8.14
CA ILE A 36 -5.85 -0.51 7.46
C ILE A 36 -4.52 -0.21 6.77
N ILE A 37 -4.60 -0.01 5.45
CA ILE A 37 -3.45 0.16 4.57
C ILE A 37 -3.75 1.31 3.60
N TYR A 38 -2.77 2.17 3.37
CA TYR A 38 -2.86 3.33 2.50
C TYR A 38 -2.08 3.11 1.21
N LYS A 39 -2.60 3.60 0.09
CA LYS A 39 -1.88 3.60 -1.19
C LYS A 39 -0.87 4.74 -1.19
N VAL A 40 0.39 4.45 -1.52
CA VAL A 40 1.43 5.48 -1.62
C VAL A 40 1.22 6.28 -2.91
N ALA A 41 1.20 7.60 -2.78
CA ALA A 41 1.04 8.50 -3.91
C ALA A 41 2.23 8.41 -4.88
N ARG A 42 1.98 8.70 -6.15
CA ARG A 42 3.06 8.82 -7.15
C ARG A 42 3.93 10.03 -6.80
N SER A 43 5.23 9.94 -7.11
CA SER A 43 6.21 10.99 -6.79
C SER A 43 5.95 12.30 -7.52
N TYR A 44 5.35 12.26 -8.71
CA TYR A 44 4.97 13.44 -9.46
C TYR A 44 3.60 13.26 -10.12
N ARG A 45 2.90 14.38 -10.28
CA ARG A 45 1.67 14.47 -11.06
C ARG A 45 1.79 15.72 -11.93
N ILE A 46 1.74 15.54 -13.24
CA ILE A 46 1.68 16.67 -14.16
C ILE A 46 0.23 17.16 -14.15
N VAL A 47 0.04 18.43 -13.80
CA VAL A 47 -1.26 19.09 -13.77
C VAL A 47 -1.20 20.24 -14.77
N LYS A 48 -2.22 20.37 -15.61
CA LYS A 48 -2.32 21.49 -16.55
C LYS A 48 -2.60 22.75 -15.71
N ALA A 49 -1.68 23.70 -15.73
CA ALA A 49 -1.96 25.04 -15.24
C ALA A 49 -2.92 25.70 -16.24
N ILE A 50 -3.98 26.33 -15.71
CA ILE A 50 -5.03 26.99 -16.50
C ILE A 50 -4.42 27.96 -17.52
#